data_AF-A0A7X7UVQ4-F1
#
_entry.id   AF-A0A7X7UVQ4-F1
#
_cell.length_a   1.000
_cell.length_b   1.000
_cell.length_c   1.000
_cell.angle_alpha   90.00
_cell.angle_beta   90.00
_cell.angle_gamma   90.00
#
_symmetry.space_group_name_H-M   'P 1'
#
loop_
_entity.id
_entity.type
_entity.pdbx_description
1 polymer ?
#
loop_
_entity_poly.entity_id
_entity_poly.type
_entity_poly.pdbx_seq_one_letter_code
_entity_poly.pdbx_strand_id
1 'polypeptide(L)'
;MLQRIKGLVELKYGKKITYQKDCTYLSYNILEATGLLISPSTLRRLFGFLTTNSNPSRASLDILSQYCGFTDWSDFITKTGDEQPTGNDIVDFWQAAQAKAHTLSKKYCETIKKQVPINFSNTVIRAFAEERLTYFLKSEYVATPFVGPGGYGKSTLLAGWVTKYMAQTGNHNDIILFIPAATLENTAHTLPFFDSWLLALLGIDSCHNFFECIGESLYAPIGKFILVIDALDELTDVGTKSNKIFTGLHQFIKQVSSEEQRIKVIVSSRYATWRHFFNESASHEDWYFADETYFTSSDANMPPFNDREIQLVLDNTINRGSTTRVVVEELTSSILQIISYPYYTQLFIQFFNPETTHLIGDRLDLLNEFVSKELHRSQYSEEKMDILNKIVELSTSNGTPGVILKNTLKEIYPIHLKLAGNYFQAYNQMLSYGIIGEENVENRFGSISIQIKILQ
;
A
#
# COMPACT_ATOMS: atom_id res chain seq x y z
N MET A 1 -5.93 -9.43 26.77
CA MET A 1 -7.27 -9.66 27.34
C MET A 1 -8.00 -10.77 26.62
N LEU A 2 -8.36 -10.66 25.33
CA LEU A 2 -9.06 -11.76 24.62
C LEU A 2 -8.27 -13.09 24.57
N GLN A 3 -6.95 -13.07 24.36
CA GLN A 3 -6.14 -14.30 24.43
C GLN A 3 -6.00 -14.82 25.87
N ARG A 4 -5.92 -13.92 26.85
CA ARG A 4 -5.79 -14.25 28.27
C ARG A 4 -7.06 -14.93 28.79
N ILE A 5 -8.24 -14.39 28.46
CA ILE A 5 -9.51 -15.04 28.82
C ILE A 5 -9.67 -16.38 28.08
N LYS A 6 -9.26 -16.51 26.81
CA LYS A 6 -9.24 -17.83 26.14
C LYS A 6 -8.37 -18.83 26.88
N GLY A 7 -7.16 -18.42 27.28
CA GLY A 7 -6.26 -19.27 28.07
C GLY A 7 -6.86 -19.68 29.42
N LEU A 8 -7.53 -18.77 30.13
CA LEU A 8 -8.23 -19.10 31.38
C LEU A 8 -9.46 -19.97 31.17
N VAL A 9 -10.19 -19.77 30.08
CA VAL A 9 -11.32 -20.63 29.69
C VAL A 9 -10.82 -22.04 29.42
N GLU A 10 -9.73 -22.22 28.67
CA GLU A 10 -9.11 -23.53 28.42
C GLU A 10 -8.60 -24.18 29.72
N LEU A 11 -8.03 -23.37 30.62
CA LEU A 11 -7.53 -23.83 31.91
C LEU A 11 -8.68 -24.30 32.81
N LYS A 12 -9.77 -23.54 32.92
CA LYS A 12 -10.95 -23.93 33.70
C LYS A 12 -11.70 -25.11 33.07
N TYR A 13 -11.79 -25.13 31.74
CA TYR A 13 -12.37 -26.24 31.00
C TYR A 13 -11.52 -27.52 31.11
N GLY A 14 -10.25 -27.41 31.51
CA GLY A 14 -9.34 -28.54 31.70
C GLY A 14 -8.84 -29.15 30.39
N LYS A 15 -9.09 -28.50 29.25
CA LYS A 15 -8.73 -29.00 27.92
C LYS A 15 -8.50 -27.83 26.96
N LYS A 16 -7.51 -27.95 26.09
CA LYS A 16 -7.35 -27.03 24.95
C LYS A 16 -8.46 -27.22 23.93
N ILE A 17 -8.94 -26.12 23.36
CA ILE A 17 -9.95 -26.14 22.29
C ILE A 17 -9.21 -26.24 20.96
N THR A 18 -9.11 -27.45 20.42
CA THR A 18 -8.35 -27.72 19.19
C THR A 18 -9.28 -27.97 17.99
N TYR A 19 -10.52 -28.39 18.24
CA TYR A 19 -11.48 -28.74 17.19
C TYR A 19 -12.81 -28.01 17.35
N GLN A 20 -13.53 -27.79 16.24
CA GLN A 20 -14.86 -27.18 16.25
C GLN A 20 -15.85 -27.87 17.19
N LYS A 21 -15.76 -29.19 17.33
CA LYS A 21 -16.61 -29.97 18.25
C LYS A 21 -16.40 -29.61 19.72
N ASP A 22 -15.19 -29.19 20.10
CA ASP A 22 -14.86 -28.81 21.48
C ASP A 22 -15.66 -27.57 21.92
N CYS A 23 -15.99 -26.67 20.98
CA CYS A 23 -16.82 -25.50 21.25
C CYS A 23 -18.26 -25.86 21.64
N THR A 24 -18.80 -26.99 21.15
CA THR A 24 -20.12 -27.46 21.54
C THR A 24 -20.11 -27.93 23.00
N TYR A 25 -19.11 -28.71 23.38
CA TYR A 25 -18.96 -29.18 24.75
C TYR A 25 -18.64 -28.04 25.73
N LEU A 26 -17.82 -27.08 25.30
CA LEU A 26 -17.53 -25.88 26.09
C LEU A 26 -18.80 -25.03 26.31
N SER A 27 -19.66 -24.90 25.30
CA SER A 27 -20.95 -24.20 25.44
C SER A 27 -21.82 -24.81 26.54
N TYR A 28 -21.93 -26.15 26.58
CA TYR A 28 -22.65 -26.85 27.64
C TYR A 28 -22.00 -26.65 29.01
N ASN A 29 -20.67 -26.72 29.08
CA ASN A 29 -19.97 -26.55 30.35
C ASN A 29 -20.08 -25.13 30.92
N ILE A 30 -20.07 -24.11 30.05
CA ILE A 30 -20.33 -22.72 30.45
C ILE A 30 -21.75 -22.57 30.98
N LEU A 31 -22.74 -23.15 30.30
CA LEU A 31 -24.14 -23.14 30.73
C LEU A 31 -24.32 -23.81 32.10
N GLU A 32 -23.68 -24.96 32.31
CA GLU A 32 -23.75 -25.69 33.58
C GLU A 32 -23.10 -24.90 34.73
N ALA A 33 -21.98 -24.23 34.48
CA ALA A 33 -21.24 -23.51 35.50
C ALA A 33 -21.78 -22.10 35.81
N THR A 34 -22.41 -21.43 34.85
CA THR A 34 -22.86 -20.02 34.99
C THR A 34 -24.37 -19.84 34.91
N GLY A 35 -25.12 -20.81 34.40
CA GLY A 35 -26.54 -20.67 34.06
C GLY A 35 -26.80 -19.83 32.80
N LEU A 36 -25.75 -19.36 32.11
CA LEU A 36 -25.85 -18.48 30.94
C LEU A 36 -25.33 -19.18 29.69
N LEU A 37 -26.04 -18.99 28.57
CA LEU A 37 -25.72 -19.66 27.31
C LEU A 37 -24.84 -18.78 26.41
N ILE A 38 -23.68 -19.31 26.01
CA ILE A 38 -22.94 -18.83 24.84
C ILE A 38 -23.07 -19.88 23.74
N SER A 39 -23.58 -19.46 22.57
CA SER A 39 -23.78 -20.41 21.46
C SER A 39 -22.46 -21.05 21.01
N PRO A 40 -22.46 -22.33 20.58
CA PRO A 40 -21.27 -22.97 19.99
C PRO A 40 -20.71 -22.22 18.78
N SER A 41 -21.55 -21.49 18.05
CA SER A 41 -21.13 -20.65 16.92
C SER A 41 -20.35 -19.41 17.40
N THR A 42 -20.75 -18.80 18.51
CA THR A 42 -20.02 -17.68 19.15
C THR A 42 -18.64 -18.15 19.64
N LEU A 43 -18.57 -19.32 20.28
CA LEU A 43 -17.30 -19.89 20.73
C LEU A 43 -16.38 -20.28 19.56
N ARG A 44 -16.94 -20.88 18.50
CA ARG A 44 -16.17 -21.18 17.28
C ARG A 44 -15.55 -19.93 16.66
N ARG A 45 -16.27 -18.81 16.67
CA ARG A 45 -15.74 -17.51 16.23
C ARG A 45 -14.65 -16.99 17.17
N LEU A 46 -14.88 -17.05 18.49
CA LEU A 46 -13.91 -16.64 19.51
C LEU A 46 -12.59 -17.39 19.37
N PHE A 47 -12.61 -18.71 19.21
CA PHE A 47 -11.41 -19.55 19.10
C PHE A 47 -10.86 -19.65 17.66
N GLY A 48 -11.41 -18.88 16.71
CA GLY A 48 -10.85 -18.77 15.35
C GLY A 48 -11.22 -19.91 14.38
N PHE A 49 -12.17 -20.76 14.74
CA PHE A 49 -12.67 -21.84 13.87
C PHE A 49 -13.72 -21.37 12.86
N LEU A 50 -14.35 -20.23 13.11
CA LEU A 50 -15.25 -19.55 12.18
C LEU A 50 -14.78 -18.12 12.01
N THR A 51 -14.78 -17.63 10.78
CA THR A 51 -14.48 -16.24 10.47
C THR A 51 -15.55 -15.33 11.06
N THR A 52 -15.12 -14.21 11.64
CA THR A 52 -16.00 -13.18 12.18
C THR A 52 -15.35 -11.81 12.03
N ASN A 53 -16.17 -10.81 11.69
CA ASN A 53 -15.75 -9.42 11.48
C ASN A 53 -16.17 -8.55 12.67
N SER A 54 -16.28 -9.12 13.87
CA SER A 54 -16.76 -8.41 15.05
C SER A 54 -16.15 -9.01 16.30
N ASN A 55 -15.75 -8.15 17.23
CA ASN A 55 -15.39 -8.58 18.57
C ASN A 55 -16.56 -9.35 19.23
N PRO A 56 -16.26 -10.32 20.12
CA PRO A 56 -17.29 -10.93 20.93
C PRO A 56 -18.10 -9.85 21.64
N SER A 57 -19.42 -10.00 21.69
CA SER A 57 -20.27 -9.02 22.37
C SER A 57 -19.86 -8.89 23.84
N ARG A 58 -20.05 -7.70 24.42
CA ARG A 58 -19.79 -7.45 25.85
C ARG A 58 -20.46 -8.51 26.73
N ALA A 59 -21.71 -8.86 26.44
CA ALA A 59 -22.44 -9.93 27.11
C ALA A 59 -21.74 -11.29 27.02
N SER A 60 -21.17 -11.64 25.86
CA SER A 60 -20.39 -12.89 25.73
C SER A 60 -19.12 -12.85 26.57
N LEU A 61 -18.46 -11.69 26.64
CA LEU A 61 -17.25 -11.51 27.45
C LEU A 61 -17.56 -11.54 28.96
N ASP A 62 -18.68 -10.96 29.38
CA ASP A 62 -19.14 -11.01 30.76
C ASP A 62 -19.42 -12.47 31.17
N ILE A 63 -20.12 -13.23 30.33
CA ILE A 63 -20.39 -14.66 30.60
C ILE A 63 -19.08 -15.48 30.66
N LEU A 64 -18.11 -15.23 29.76
CA LEU A 64 -16.82 -15.90 29.82
C LEU A 64 -16.02 -15.52 31.07
N SER A 65 -16.15 -14.27 31.53
CA SER A 65 -15.48 -13.78 32.73
C SER A 65 -16.07 -14.42 33.98
N GLN A 66 -17.40 -14.50 34.05
CA GLN A 66 -18.15 -15.25 35.06
C GLN A 66 -17.79 -16.72 35.05
N TYR A 67 -17.70 -17.31 33.86
CA TYR A 67 -17.20 -18.66 33.72
C TYR A 67 -15.81 -18.78 34.31
N CYS A 68 -14.88 -17.85 34.09
CA CYS A 68 -13.55 -17.88 34.71
C CYS A 68 -13.50 -17.47 36.20
N GLY A 69 -14.61 -17.13 36.84
CA GLY A 69 -14.69 -16.79 38.28
C GLY A 69 -14.58 -15.30 38.60
N PHE A 70 -14.71 -14.42 37.61
CA PHE A 70 -14.80 -12.95 37.77
C PHE A 70 -16.27 -12.51 37.78
N THR A 71 -16.59 -11.30 38.27
CA THR A 71 -18.00 -10.86 38.28
C THR A 71 -18.51 -10.48 36.88
N ASP A 72 -17.66 -9.85 36.08
CA ASP A 72 -17.94 -9.43 34.71
C ASP A 72 -16.61 -9.16 33.97
N TRP A 73 -16.69 -8.71 32.70
CA TRP A 73 -15.50 -8.42 31.90
C TRP A 73 -14.67 -7.24 32.45
N SER A 74 -15.27 -6.28 33.14
CA SER A 74 -14.54 -5.17 33.76
C SER A 74 -13.76 -5.64 34.98
N ASP A 75 -14.35 -6.51 35.80
CA ASP A 75 -13.68 -7.14 36.95
C ASP A 75 -12.55 -8.06 36.50
N PHE A 76 -12.76 -8.82 35.43
CA PHE A 76 -11.69 -9.57 34.77
C PHE A 76 -10.55 -8.65 34.32
N ILE A 77 -10.85 -7.52 33.66
CA ILE A 77 -9.82 -6.57 33.24
C ILE A 77 -9.07 -5.99 34.45
N THR A 78 -9.78 -5.66 35.52
CA THR A 78 -9.19 -5.01 36.70
C THR A 78 -8.29 -5.96 37.49
N LYS A 79 -8.71 -7.23 37.64
CA LYS A 79 -7.99 -8.24 38.44
C LYS A 79 -6.93 -9.01 37.66
N THR A 80 -7.03 -9.05 36.33
CA THR A 80 -6.09 -9.77 35.46
C THR A 80 -5.34 -8.87 34.49
N GLY A 81 -5.66 -7.58 34.45
CA GLY A 81 -4.78 -6.59 33.86
C GLY A 81 -3.47 -6.61 34.64
N ASP A 82 -2.36 -6.65 33.92
CA ASP A 82 -1.10 -6.22 34.53
C ASP A 82 -1.28 -4.76 35.00
N GLU A 83 -0.51 -4.31 35.98
CA GLU A 83 -0.58 -2.94 36.49
C GLU A 83 -0.73 -1.97 35.32
N GLN A 84 -1.79 -1.13 35.33
CA GLN A 84 -1.99 -0.12 34.29
C GLN A 84 -0.67 0.64 34.14
N PRO A 85 -0.13 0.76 32.91
CA PRO A 85 1.16 1.39 32.70
C PRO A 85 1.14 2.75 33.38
N THR A 86 2.14 3.01 34.23
CA THR A 86 2.26 4.30 34.89
C THR A 86 2.47 5.39 33.83
N GLY A 87 2.23 6.66 34.17
CA GLY A 87 2.42 7.76 33.22
C GLY A 87 3.82 7.79 32.57
N ASN A 88 4.84 7.26 33.26
CA ASN A 88 6.20 7.13 32.73
C ASN A 88 6.33 5.98 31.71
N ASP A 89 5.68 4.84 31.95
CA ASP A 89 5.73 3.69 31.04
C ASP A 89 5.12 4.03 29.67
N ILE A 90 4.03 4.82 29.65
CA ILE A 90 3.39 5.27 28.41
C ILE A 90 4.33 6.15 27.57
N VAL A 91 5.07 7.04 28.22
CA VAL A 91 6.05 7.91 27.55
C VAL A 91 7.19 7.07 26.96
N ASP A 92 7.69 6.08 27.71
CA ASP A 92 8.74 5.18 27.25
C ASP A 92 8.26 4.30 26.07
N PHE A 93 7.05 3.77 26.13
CA PHE A 93 6.44 3.04 25.02
C PHE A 93 6.27 3.92 23.79
N TRP A 94 5.83 5.16 23.97
CA TRP A 94 5.67 6.12 22.88
C TRP A 94 7.00 6.44 22.21
N GLN A 95 8.06 6.70 23.00
CA GLN A 95 9.40 6.94 22.47
C GLN A 95 9.96 5.71 21.74
N ALA A 96 9.75 4.51 22.28
CA ALA A 96 10.16 3.26 21.63
C ALA A 96 9.43 3.06 20.29
N ALA A 97 8.11 3.25 20.28
CA ALA A 97 7.29 3.19 19.07
C ALA A 97 7.73 4.25 18.04
N GLN A 98 8.01 5.47 18.48
CA GLN A 98 8.50 6.55 17.64
C GLN A 98 9.84 6.19 16.99
N ALA A 99 10.81 5.69 17.77
CA ALA A 99 12.12 5.29 17.26
C ALA A 99 12.00 4.16 16.21
N LYS A 100 11.12 3.18 16.48
CA LYS A 100 10.86 2.09 15.55
C LYS A 100 10.18 2.57 14.27
N ALA A 101 9.12 3.37 14.39
CA ALA A 101 8.40 3.97 13.27
C ALA A 101 9.34 4.82 12.41
N HIS A 102 10.15 5.69 13.03
CA HIS A 102 11.16 6.50 12.34
C HIS A 102 12.12 5.62 11.52
N THR A 103 12.60 4.51 12.10
CA THR A 103 13.50 3.58 11.41
C THR A 103 12.83 2.91 10.20
N LEU A 104 11.59 2.43 10.36
CA LEU A 104 10.83 1.80 9.29
C LEU A 104 10.48 2.79 8.16
N SER A 105 9.94 3.95 8.52
CA SER A 105 9.58 5.03 7.60
C SER A 105 10.78 5.53 6.81
N LYS A 106 11.92 5.72 7.48
CA LYS A 106 13.17 6.14 6.82
C LYS A 106 13.64 5.08 5.81
N LYS A 107 13.65 3.80 6.20
CA LYS A 107 14.03 2.69 5.31
C LYS A 107 13.13 2.65 4.07
N TYR A 108 11.82 2.82 4.24
CA TYR A 108 10.91 2.79 3.11
C TYR A 108 11.04 4.03 2.21
N CYS A 109 11.21 5.22 2.78
CA CYS A 109 11.55 6.43 2.02
C CYS A 109 12.83 6.24 1.19
N GLU A 110 13.87 5.61 1.74
CA GLU A 110 15.11 5.32 1.01
C GLU A 110 14.90 4.35 -0.15
N THR A 111 14.02 3.36 -0.01
CA THR A 111 13.62 2.47 -1.12
C THR A 111 12.98 3.26 -2.25
N ILE A 112 11.99 4.10 -1.94
CA ILE A 112 11.32 4.95 -2.94
C ILE A 112 12.32 5.90 -3.60
N LYS A 113 13.19 6.55 -2.81
CA LYS A 113 14.22 7.47 -3.32
C LYS A 113 15.14 6.82 -4.36
N LYS A 114 15.48 5.54 -4.18
CA LYS A 114 16.32 4.76 -5.11
C LYS A 114 15.59 4.36 -6.40
N GLN A 115 14.26 4.25 -6.35
CA GLN A 115 13.44 3.87 -7.50
C GLN A 115 13.14 5.06 -8.43
N VAL A 116 13.32 6.31 -7.99
CA VAL A 116 13.07 7.51 -8.79
C VAL A 116 14.22 7.75 -9.80
N PRO A 117 13.97 7.66 -11.13
CA PRO A 117 15.05 7.69 -12.11
C PRO A 117 15.74 9.05 -12.29
N ILE A 118 15.03 10.16 -12.08
CA ILE A 118 15.60 11.52 -12.20
C ILE A 118 16.37 11.97 -10.95
N ASN A 119 16.68 11.05 -10.03
CA ASN A 119 17.12 11.31 -8.65
C ASN A 119 16.06 12.05 -7.82
N PHE A 120 15.74 11.49 -6.66
CA PHE A 120 14.72 12.05 -5.77
C PHE A 120 14.97 13.52 -5.38
N SER A 121 16.24 13.93 -5.23
CA SER A 121 16.59 15.33 -4.90
C SER A 121 16.18 16.34 -5.96
N ASN A 122 15.91 15.89 -7.19
CA ASN A 122 15.44 16.75 -8.28
C ASN A 122 13.91 16.76 -8.42
N THR A 123 13.19 15.98 -7.61
CA THR A 123 11.72 16.01 -7.57
C THR A 123 11.20 17.26 -6.87
N VAL A 124 9.89 17.50 -6.96
CA VAL A 124 9.24 18.66 -6.35
C VAL A 124 8.25 18.25 -5.27
N ILE A 125 8.22 19.03 -4.20
CA ILE A 125 7.18 18.95 -3.17
C ILE A 125 5.94 19.68 -3.69
N ARG A 126 4.80 19.01 -3.60
CA ARG A 126 3.55 19.46 -4.22
C ARG A 126 2.69 20.25 -3.24
N ALA A 127 2.48 21.54 -3.52
CA ALA A 127 1.79 22.47 -2.63
C ALA A 127 0.37 21.99 -2.24
N PHE A 128 -0.42 21.47 -3.20
CA PHE A 128 -1.77 20.98 -2.93
C PHE A 128 -1.80 19.87 -1.86
N ALA A 129 -0.78 19.01 -1.85
CA ALA A 129 -0.69 17.90 -0.90
C ALA A 129 -0.25 18.40 0.48
N GLU A 130 0.64 19.39 0.53
CA GLU A 130 1.02 20.02 1.79
C GLU A 130 -0.18 20.72 2.44
N GLU A 131 -0.95 21.47 1.67
CA GLU A 131 -2.17 22.15 2.13
C GLU A 131 -3.21 21.14 2.61
N ARG A 132 -3.49 20.11 1.79
CA ARG A 132 -4.43 19.02 2.14
C ARG A 132 -4.04 18.33 3.43
N LEU A 133 -2.78 17.91 3.55
CA LEU A 133 -2.29 17.18 4.72
C LEU A 133 -2.20 18.07 5.95
N THR A 134 -1.82 19.34 5.79
CA THR A 134 -1.82 20.32 6.90
C THR A 134 -3.23 20.53 7.45
N TYR A 135 -4.23 20.64 6.59
CA TYR A 135 -5.63 20.74 7.00
C TYR A 135 -6.11 19.44 7.63
N PHE A 136 -5.89 18.31 6.97
CA PHE A 136 -6.28 16.98 7.44
C PHE A 136 -5.74 16.64 8.82
N LEU A 137 -4.46 16.94 9.08
CA LEU A 137 -3.85 16.71 10.38
C LEU A 137 -4.50 17.56 11.49
N LYS A 138 -5.09 18.72 11.16
CA LYS A 138 -5.73 19.63 12.12
C LYS A 138 -7.25 19.44 12.24
N SER A 139 -7.87 18.71 11.31
CA SER A 139 -9.32 18.53 11.25
C SER A 139 -9.77 17.30 12.05
N GLU A 140 -11.08 17.09 12.11
CA GLU A 140 -11.72 15.95 12.78
C GLU A 140 -11.53 14.62 12.03
N TYR A 141 -11.26 14.66 10.72
CA TYR A 141 -11.19 13.47 9.89
C TYR A 141 -10.07 12.53 10.32
N VAL A 142 -10.34 11.24 10.34
CA VAL A 142 -9.38 10.21 10.74
C VAL A 142 -8.52 9.77 9.57
N ALA A 143 -9.08 9.72 8.37
CA ALA A 143 -8.41 9.15 7.20
C ALA A 143 -8.46 10.06 5.97
N THR A 144 -7.48 9.95 5.06
CA THR A 144 -7.52 10.63 3.76
C THR A 144 -6.81 9.80 2.67
N PRO A 145 -7.34 9.75 1.44
CA PRO A 145 -6.73 9.00 0.36
C PRO A 145 -5.99 9.88 -0.66
N PHE A 146 -4.93 9.34 -1.25
CA PHE A 146 -4.26 9.83 -2.45
C PHE A 146 -4.41 8.81 -3.56
N VAL A 147 -5.32 9.08 -4.48
CA VAL A 147 -5.75 8.14 -5.52
C VAL A 147 -5.41 8.70 -6.89
N GLY A 148 -4.86 7.83 -7.73
CA GLY A 148 -4.62 8.14 -9.12
C GLY A 148 -4.01 6.97 -9.88
N PRO A 149 -3.95 7.06 -11.22
CA PRO A 149 -3.35 6.04 -12.09
C PRO A 149 -1.88 5.71 -11.77
N GLY A 150 -1.36 4.67 -12.43
CA GLY A 150 0.08 4.40 -12.44
C GLY A 150 0.86 5.59 -13.01
N GLY A 151 2.02 5.91 -12.42
CA GLY A 151 2.86 7.03 -12.90
C GLY A 151 2.42 8.44 -12.45
N TYR A 152 1.36 8.58 -11.65
CA TYR A 152 0.92 9.87 -11.08
C TYR A 152 1.80 10.39 -9.93
N GLY A 153 2.87 9.68 -9.56
CA GLY A 153 3.81 10.12 -8.52
C GLY A 153 3.30 10.03 -7.08
N LYS A 154 2.30 9.17 -6.79
CA LYS A 154 1.73 8.98 -5.44
C LYS A 154 2.79 8.66 -4.38
N SER A 155 3.59 7.61 -4.60
CA SER A 155 4.65 7.18 -3.68
C SER A 155 5.73 8.25 -3.50
N THR A 156 6.14 8.91 -4.59
CA THR A 156 7.11 10.02 -4.56
C THR A 156 6.59 11.19 -3.74
N LEU A 157 5.31 11.55 -3.91
CA LEU A 157 4.64 12.61 -3.17
C LEU A 157 4.63 12.31 -1.67
N LEU A 158 4.17 11.12 -1.28
CA LEU A 158 4.12 10.71 0.12
C LEU A 158 5.52 10.63 0.75
N ALA A 159 6.50 10.03 0.05
CA ALA A 159 7.87 9.98 0.54
C ALA A 159 8.50 11.37 0.72
N GLY A 160 8.18 12.32 -0.17
CA GLY A 160 8.62 13.72 -0.07
C GLY A 160 8.03 14.41 1.15
N TRP A 161 6.72 14.26 1.33
CA TRP A 161 6.02 14.81 2.48
C TRP A 161 6.50 14.20 3.80
N VAL A 162 6.59 12.86 3.92
CA VAL A 162 7.08 12.15 5.11
C VAL A 162 8.52 12.57 5.44
N THR A 163 9.40 12.65 4.44
CA THR A 163 10.79 13.11 4.64
C THR A 163 10.83 14.53 5.21
N LYS A 164 10.01 15.45 4.66
CA LYS A 164 9.92 16.83 5.15
C LYS A 164 9.33 16.89 6.56
N TYR A 165 8.29 16.12 6.83
CA TYR A 165 7.62 16.05 8.14
C TYR A 165 8.59 15.62 9.24
N MET A 166 9.36 14.55 8.98
CA MET A 166 10.35 14.02 9.93
C MET A 166 11.53 14.98 10.18
N ALA A 167 11.82 15.89 9.24
CA ALA A 167 12.90 16.85 9.36
C ALA A 167 12.52 18.13 10.15
N GLN A 168 11.23 18.38 10.38
CA GLN A 168 10.75 19.57 11.08
C GLN A 168 10.93 19.42 12.60
N THR A 169 11.66 20.35 13.22
CA THR A 169 11.96 20.39 14.66
C THR A 169 10.78 20.81 15.55
N GLY A 170 9.56 20.89 15.02
CA GLY A 170 8.35 21.26 15.77
C GLY A 170 7.46 20.07 16.17
N ASN A 171 7.63 18.93 15.50
CA ASN A 171 6.74 17.77 15.62
C ASN A 171 7.39 16.62 16.42
N HIS A 172 8.25 16.98 17.38
CA HIS A 172 9.17 16.04 18.06
C HIS A 172 8.50 14.87 18.76
N ASN A 173 7.19 14.95 19.02
CA ASN A 173 6.46 13.91 19.71
C ASN A 173 5.58 13.08 18.76
N ASP A 174 5.45 13.39 17.48
CA ASP A 174 4.58 12.58 16.61
C ASP A 174 5.24 11.25 16.22
N ILE A 175 4.42 10.20 16.10
CA ILE A 175 4.81 8.94 15.48
C ILE A 175 4.34 8.96 14.03
N ILE A 176 5.28 8.86 13.09
CA ILE A 176 4.96 8.71 11.66
C ILE A 176 5.45 7.36 11.15
N LEU A 177 4.52 6.48 10.82
CA LEU A 177 4.77 5.14 10.30
C LEU A 177 4.39 5.07 8.82
N PHE A 178 5.38 5.05 7.94
CA PHE A 178 5.21 4.98 6.50
C PHE A 178 5.68 3.64 5.95
N ILE A 179 4.74 2.88 5.37
CA ILE A 179 4.95 1.49 4.96
C ILE A 179 4.24 1.17 3.65
N PRO A 180 4.73 0.20 2.86
CA PRO A 180 3.99 -0.34 1.74
C PRO A 180 2.85 -1.24 2.23
N ALA A 181 1.72 -1.25 1.52
CA ALA A 181 0.58 -2.13 1.81
C ALA A 181 0.96 -3.61 1.79
N ALA A 182 1.94 -4.02 0.98
CA ALA A 182 2.47 -5.39 0.98
C ALA A 182 2.99 -5.85 2.37
N THR A 183 3.36 -4.92 3.26
CA THR A 183 3.75 -5.25 4.65
C THR A 183 2.57 -5.86 5.43
N LEU A 184 1.34 -5.52 5.05
CA LEU A 184 0.10 -6.01 5.68
C LEU A 184 -0.15 -7.50 5.37
N GLU A 185 0.35 -8.02 4.24
CA GLU A 185 0.11 -9.41 3.82
C GLU A 185 0.83 -10.43 4.70
N ASN A 186 2.06 -10.12 5.13
CA ASN A 186 2.96 -11.05 5.82
C ASN A 186 2.46 -11.55 7.20
N THR A 187 1.38 -10.96 7.72
CA THR A 187 0.95 -11.10 9.12
C THR A 187 -0.56 -11.25 9.30
N ALA A 188 -1.34 -11.21 8.21
CA ALA A 188 -2.78 -11.45 8.22
C ALA A 188 -3.20 -12.84 8.73
N HIS A 189 -2.24 -13.76 8.91
CA HIS A 189 -2.45 -15.11 9.42
C HIS A 189 -2.25 -15.26 10.93
N THR A 190 -1.49 -14.37 11.56
CA THR A 190 -1.00 -14.57 12.94
C THR A 190 -1.75 -13.76 13.98
N LEU A 191 -2.36 -12.63 13.59
CA LEU A 191 -3.04 -11.73 14.52
C LEU A 191 -4.49 -11.46 14.08
N PRO A 192 -5.46 -11.61 15.00
CA PRO A 192 -6.88 -11.48 14.68
C PRO A 192 -7.34 -10.03 14.44
N PHE A 193 -6.55 -9.03 14.81
CA PHE A 193 -6.91 -7.61 14.78
C PHE A 193 -5.77 -6.72 14.26
N PHE A 194 -6.14 -5.63 13.58
CA PHE A 194 -5.20 -4.70 12.93
C PHE A 194 -4.38 -3.87 13.93
N ASP A 195 -4.97 -3.52 15.06
CA ASP A 195 -4.30 -2.80 16.17
C ASP A 195 -3.13 -3.61 16.74
N SER A 196 -3.36 -4.89 17.00
CA SER A 196 -2.38 -5.84 17.54
C SER A 196 -1.22 -6.01 16.57
N TRP A 197 -1.52 -5.98 15.27
CA TRP A 197 -0.51 -6.01 14.22
C TRP A 197 0.35 -4.74 14.20
N LEU A 198 -0.27 -3.55 14.28
CA LEU A 198 0.46 -2.29 14.35
C LEU A 198 1.43 -2.27 15.54
N LEU A 199 0.98 -2.72 16.71
CA LEU A 199 1.82 -2.79 17.91
C LEU A 199 3.00 -3.76 17.74
N ALA A 200 2.74 -4.94 17.17
CA ALA A 200 3.80 -5.91 16.88
C ALA A 200 4.84 -5.35 15.90
N LEU A 201 4.41 -4.59 14.87
CA LEU A 201 5.32 -3.93 13.93
C LEU A 201 6.20 -2.87 14.62
N LEU A 202 5.63 -2.16 15.60
CA LEU A 202 6.33 -1.19 16.43
C LEU A 202 7.21 -1.83 17.50
N GLY A 203 7.18 -3.16 17.65
CA GLY A 203 7.94 -3.89 18.66
C GLY A 203 7.42 -3.66 20.08
N ILE A 204 6.17 -3.24 20.21
CA ILE A 204 5.48 -3.14 21.50
C ILE A 204 4.83 -4.50 21.72
N ASP A 205 5.26 -5.19 22.78
CA ASP A 205 4.56 -6.38 23.25
C ASP A 205 3.09 -6.00 23.53
N SER A 206 2.16 -6.95 23.45
CA SER A 206 0.72 -6.68 23.53
C SER A 206 0.26 -6.21 24.92
N CYS A 207 0.77 -5.06 25.37
CA CYS A 207 0.26 -4.21 26.43
C CYS A 207 -1.04 -3.64 25.87
N HIS A 208 -2.15 -4.09 26.43
CA HIS A 208 -3.46 -3.66 25.98
C HIS A 208 -3.61 -2.15 26.23
N ASN A 209 -4.25 -1.49 25.26
CA ASN A 209 -4.71 -0.11 25.31
C ASN A 209 -3.73 0.95 24.80
N PHE A 210 -2.66 0.66 24.04
CA PHE A 210 -1.82 1.73 23.46
C PHE A 210 -2.64 2.80 22.71
N PHE A 211 -3.55 2.38 21.81
CA PHE A 211 -4.41 3.30 21.06
C PHE A 211 -5.55 3.92 21.90
N GLU A 212 -6.00 3.26 22.96
CA GLU A 212 -7.00 3.79 23.90
C GLU A 212 -6.38 4.80 24.89
N CYS A 213 -5.18 4.51 25.41
CA CYS A 213 -4.40 5.38 26.30
C CYS A 213 -3.93 6.67 25.61
N ILE A 214 -3.76 6.65 24.28
CA ILE A 214 -3.50 7.88 23.50
C ILE A 214 -4.71 8.83 23.58
N GLY A 215 -5.93 8.27 23.58
CA GLY A 215 -7.19 9.02 23.67
C GLY A 215 -7.50 9.55 25.07
N GLU A 216 -7.08 8.83 26.11
CA GLU A 216 -7.42 9.16 27.52
C GLU A 216 -6.36 10.01 28.26
N SER A 217 -5.26 10.43 27.62
CA SER A 217 -4.10 10.94 28.37
C SER A 217 -4.35 12.27 29.11
N LEU A 218 -4.52 12.19 30.43
CA LEU A 218 -4.47 13.29 31.41
C LEU A 218 -3.07 13.95 31.55
N TYR A 219 -2.07 13.46 30.82
CA TYR A 219 -0.68 13.92 30.84
C TYR A 219 -0.32 14.64 29.52
N ALA A 220 0.67 15.53 29.58
CA ALA A 220 1.12 16.47 28.54
C ALA A 220 1.08 15.91 27.09
N PRO A 221 0.88 16.76 26.05
CA PRO A 221 0.55 16.29 24.70
C PRO A 221 1.61 15.34 24.13
N ILE A 222 1.22 14.06 24.04
CA ILE A 222 2.06 12.94 23.62
C ILE A 222 2.35 12.97 22.11
N GLY A 223 1.64 13.79 21.32
CA GLY A 223 1.78 13.87 19.86
C GLY A 223 0.72 13.05 19.12
N LYS A 224 0.78 13.07 17.79
CA LYS A 224 -0.13 12.33 16.89
C LYS A 224 0.51 11.05 16.39
N PHE A 225 -0.32 10.03 16.19
CA PHE A 225 0.04 8.81 15.48
C PHE A 225 -0.44 8.91 14.03
N ILE A 226 0.49 8.97 13.08
CA ILE A 226 0.24 9.12 11.65
C ILE A 226 0.67 7.83 10.94
N LEU A 227 -0.30 7.05 10.48
CA LEU A 227 -0.11 5.87 9.66
C LEU A 227 -0.22 6.23 8.19
N VAL A 228 0.82 5.94 7.41
CA VAL A 228 0.85 6.16 5.96
C VAL A 228 1.03 4.81 5.27
N ILE A 229 0.02 4.37 4.52
CA ILE A 229 -0.01 3.11 3.77
C ILE A 229 0.10 3.44 2.29
N ASP A 230 1.23 3.10 1.67
CA ASP A 230 1.42 3.28 0.23
C ASP A 230 0.94 2.07 -0.57
N ALA A 231 0.43 2.32 -1.78
CA ALA A 231 0.15 1.33 -2.81
C ALA A 231 -0.79 0.20 -2.35
N LEU A 232 -1.98 0.56 -1.87
CA LEU A 232 -3.02 -0.42 -1.51
C LEU A 232 -3.39 -1.35 -2.68
N ASP A 233 -3.19 -0.89 -3.91
CA ASP A 233 -3.38 -1.67 -5.15
C ASP A 233 -2.33 -2.77 -5.38
N GLU A 234 -1.21 -2.76 -4.65
CA GLU A 234 -0.17 -3.81 -4.73
C GLU A 234 -0.48 -5.03 -3.85
N LEU A 235 -1.60 -5.03 -3.13
CA LEU A 235 -2.07 -6.22 -2.43
C LEU A 235 -2.38 -7.31 -3.48
N THR A 236 -1.53 -8.33 -3.51
CA THR A 236 -1.42 -9.32 -4.59
C THR A 236 -2.51 -10.39 -4.54
N ASP A 237 -3.14 -10.57 -3.38
CA ASP A 237 -4.19 -11.58 -3.19
C ASP A 237 -5.58 -11.05 -3.58
N VAL A 238 -6.06 -11.45 -4.77
CA VAL A 238 -7.46 -11.29 -5.18
C VAL A 238 -8.31 -12.29 -4.39
N GLY A 239 -9.08 -11.82 -3.39
CA GLY A 239 -10.04 -12.65 -2.65
C GLY A 239 -10.06 -12.44 -1.13
N THR A 240 -10.08 -13.53 -0.36
CA THR A 240 -10.43 -13.51 1.07
C THR A 240 -9.43 -12.81 2.00
N LYS A 241 -8.16 -12.62 1.58
CA LYS A 241 -7.12 -12.01 2.43
C LYS A 241 -7.10 -10.48 2.34
N SER A 242 -7.16 -9.90 1.15
CA SER A 242 -7.27 -8.45 0.96
C SER A 242 -8.53 -7.90 1.62
N ASN A 243 -9.67 -8.60 1.50
CA ASN A 243 -10.91 -8.20 2.17
C ASN A 243 -10.78 -8.21 3.70
N LYS A 244 -9.99 -9.12 4.29
CA LYS A 244 -9.71 -9.11 5.74
C LYS A 244 -8.89 -7.90 6.15
N ILE A 245 -7.87 -7.55 5.36
CA ILE A 245 -7.05 -6.35 5.59
C ILE A 245 -7.92 -5.10 5.50
N PHE A 246 -8.77 -5.00 4.47
CA PHE A 246 -9.70 -3.87 4.30
C PHE A 246 -10.68 -3.77 5.46
N THR A 247 -11.31 -4.89 5.84
CA THR A 247 -12.21 -4.95 6.99
C THR A 247 -11.50 -4.53 8.27
N GLY A 248 -10.28 -5.02 8.51
CA GLY A 248 -9.48 -4.68 9.69
C GLY A 248 -9.10 -3.20 9.74
N LEU A 249 -8.74 -2.60 8.60
CA LEU A 249 -8.43 -1.18 8.49
C LEU A 249 -9.68 -0.32 8.73
N HIS A 250 -10.84 -0.68 8.18
CA HIS A 250 -12.10 0.03 8.43
C HIS A 250 -12.53 -0.06 9.90
N GLN A 251 -12.37 -1.23 10.52
CA GLN A 251 -12.64 -1.40 11.95
C GLN A 251 -11.71 -0.54 12.80
N PHE A 252 -10.42 -0.51 12.47
CA PHE A 252 -9.44 0.33 13.17
C PHE A 252 -9.81 1.81 13.05
N ILE A 253 -10.10 2.29 11.83
CA ILE A 253 -10.53 3.68 11.61
C ILE A 253 -11.75 3.99 12.46
N LYS A 254 -12.81 3.18 12.36
CA LYS A 254 -14.04 3.38 13.13
C LYS A 254 -13.81 3.37 14.65
N GLN A 255 -12.90 2.53 15.14
CA GLN A 255 -12.57 2.45 16.56
C GLN A 255 -11.89 3.73 17.04
N VAL A 256 -11.02 4.34 16.22
CA VAL A 256 -10.29 5.56 16.59
C VAL A 256 -11.05 6.85 16.27
N SER A 257 -12.17 6.77 15.52
CA SER A 257 -13.04 7.93 15.24
C SER A 257 -13.75 8.47 16.47
N SER A 258 -13.94 7.67 17.53
CA SER A 258 -14.78 8.03 18.67
C SER A 258 -14.08 8.81 19.78
N GLU A 259 -12.75 8.88 19.82
CA GLU A 259 -12.00 9.47 20.94
C GLU A 259 -10.78 10.25 20.45
N GLU A 260 -10.62 11.48 20.95
CA GLU A 260 -9.59 12.49 20.68
C GLU A 260 -8.71 12.28 19.42
N GLN A 261 -8.89 13.16 18.42
CA GLN A 261 -8.32 13.21 17.04
C GLN A 261 -6.78 13.12 16.89
N ARG A 262 -6.13 12.17 17.55
CA ARG A 262 -4.67 12.01 17.62
C ARG A 262 -4.18 10.95 16.65
N ILE A 263 -5.07 10.13 16.08
CA ILE A 263 -4.74 9.09 15.11
C ILE A 263 -5.15 9.55 13.71
N LYS A 264 -4.23 9.44 12.75
CA LYS A 264 -4.41 9.88 11.36
C LYS A 264 -3.94 8.78 10.41
N VAL A 265 -4.74 8.47 9.40
CA VAL A 265 -4.46 7.44 8.40
C VAL A 265 -4.42 8.05 7.01
N ILE A 266 -3.32 7.83 6.28
CA ILE A 266 -3.13 8.29 4.90
C ILE A 266 -2.95 7.05 4.04
N VAL A 267 -3.75 6.91 2.98
CA VAL A 267 -3.69 5.74 2.09
C VAL A 267 -3.43 6.18 0.65
N SER A 268 -2.56 5.48 -0.07
CA SER A 268 -2.37 5.66 -1.51
C SER A 268 -2.87 4.42 -2.28
N SER A 269 -3.51 4.63 -3.44
CA SER A 269 -4.05 3.52 -4.23
C SER A 269 -4.33 3.91 -5.70
N ARG A 270 -4.58 2.92 -6.56
CA ARG A 270 -5.28 3.10 -7.84
C ARG A 270 -6.79 3.12 -7.63
N TYR A 271 -7.50 3.79 -8.53
CA TYR A 271 -8.94 4.00 -8.40
C TYR A 271 -9.77 2.72 -8.27
N ALA A 272 -9.48 1.69 -9.08
CA ALA A 272 -10.23 0.44 -9.02
C ALA A 272 -10.18 -0.21 -7.62
N THR A 273 -8.98 -0.31 -7.04
CA THR A 273 -8.79 -0.86 -5.70
C THR A 273 -9.33 0.08 -4.61
N TRP A 274 -9.13 1.39 -4.77
CA TRP A 274 -9.70 2.39 -3.87
C TRP A 274 -11.23 2.27 -3.79
N ARG A 275 -11.91 2.17 -4.94
CA ARG A 275 -13.37 2.08 -4.99
C ARG A 275 -13.88 0.81 -4.30
N HIS A 276 -13.22 -0.32 -4.51
CA HIS A 276 -13.53 -1.56 -3.80
C HIS A 276 -13.36 -1.37 -2.29
N PHE A 277 -12.22 -0.83 -1.86
CA PHE A 277 -11.93 -0.59 -0.46
C PHE A 277 -12.95 0.38 0.19
N PHE A 278 -13.22 1.52 -0.44
CA PHE A 278 -14.04 2.58 0.13
C PHE A 278 -15.53 2.21 0.21
N ASN A 279 -16.05 1.50 -0.79
CA ASN A 279 -17.44 1.03 -0.79
C ASN A 279 -17.76 0.06 0.36
N GLU A 280 -16.75 -0.66 0.87
CA GLU A 280 -16.90 -1.54 2.04
C GLU A 280 -16.86 -0.77 3.37
N SER A 281 -16.55 0.54 3.35
CA SER A 281 -16.44 1.34 4.55
C SER A 281 -17.79 1.63 5.19
N ALA A 282 -17.92 1.37 6.50
CA ALA A 282 -19.12 1.73 7.25
C ALA A 282 -19.14 3.21 7.68
N SER A 283 -18.03 3.95 7.55
CA SER A 283 -17.88 5.30 8.09
C SER A 283 -17.22 6.25 7.08
N HIS A 284 -17.95 6.57 6.02
CA HIS A 284 -17.48 7.49 4.97
C HIS A 284 -17.20 8.91 5.51
N GLU A 285 -17.90 9.32 6.57
CA GLU A 285 -17.74 10.63 7.23
C GLU A 285 -16.35 10.84 7.88
N ASP A 286 -15.65 9.76 8.20
CA ASP A 286 -14.30 9.83 8.79
C ASP A 286 -13.21 10.15 7.75
N TRP A 287 -13.55 10.12 6.46
CA TRP A 287 -12.62 10.27 5.36
C TRP A 287 -12.63 11.66 4.75
N TYR A 288 -11.50 12.34 4.82
CA TYR A 288 -11.27 13.61 4.14
C TYR A 288 -10.88 13.40 2.68
N PHE A 289 -11.52 14.14 1.76
CA PHE A 289 -11.18 14.17 0.32
C PHE A 289 -11.36 12.80 -0.38
N ALA A 290 -12.37 12.04 0.03
CA ALA A 290 -12.64 10.68 -0.41
C ALA A 290 -13.89 10.50 -1.29
N ASP A 291 -14.81 11.48 -1.30
CA ASP A 291 -16.03 11.43 -2.11
C ASP A 291 -15.73 11.44 -3.61
N GLU A 292 -16.60 10.77 -4.40
CA GLU A 292 -16.49 10.71 -5.87
C GLU A 292 -16.45 12.12 -6.52
N THR A 293 -16.98 13.15 -5.87
CA THR A 293 -16.97 14.55 -6.34
C THR A 293 -15.56 15.15 -6.44
N TYR A 294 -14.60 14.61 -5.69
CA TYR A 294 -13.21 15.06 -5.70
C TYR A 294 -12.36 14.37 -6.77
N PHE A 295 -12.92 13.41 -7.51
CA PHE A 295 -12.21 12.68 -8.55
C PHE A 295 -12.38 13.37 -9.90
N THR A 296 -11.26 13.50 -10.61
CA THR A 296 -11.23 13.98 -11.99
C THR A 296 -11.74 12.91 -12.94
N SER A 297 -11.91 13.28 -14.22
CA SER A 297 -12.21 12.33 -15.30
C SER A 297 -11.13 11.27 -15.54
N SER A 298 -9.95 11.43 -14.93
CA SER A 298 -8.85 10.47 -14.95
C SER A 298 -8.82 9.58 -13.71
N ASP A 299 -9.92 9.53 -12.96
CA ASP A 299 -10.08 8.72 -11.76
C ASP A 299 -9.01 9.03 -10.69
N ALA A 300 -8.64 10.31 -10.58
CA ALA A 300 -7.63 10.79 -9.63
C ALA A 300 -8.22 11.88 -8.73
N ASN A 301 -7.93 11.83 -7.43
CA ASN A 301 -8.23 12.92 -6.50
C ASN A 301 -6.99 13.83 -6.29
N MET A 302 -6.07 13.81 -7.25
CA MET A 302 -4.82 14.56 -7.27
C MET A 302 -4.69 15.28 -8.61
N PRO A 303 -4.37 16.59 -8.63
CA PRO A 303 -4.15 17.29 -9.88
C PRO A 303 -2.85 16.81 -10.55
N PRO A 304 -2.71 16.90 -11.88
CA PRO A 304 -1.41 16.77 -12.55
C PRO A 304 -0.47 17.92 -12.13
N PHE A 305 0.80 17.87 -12.54
CA PHE A 305 1.72 18.98 -12.33
C PHE A 305 1.19 20.25 -12.99
N ASN A 306 1.28 21.36 -12.26
CA ASN A 306 1.10 22.68 -12.84
C ASN A 306 2.41 23.19 -13.47
N ASP A 307 2.31 24.25 -14.27
CA ASP A 307 3.42 24.85 -15.01
C ASP A 307 4.63 25.20 -14.11
N ARG A 308 4.38 25.67 -12.87
CA ARG A 308 5.45 25.97 -11.91
C ARG A 308 6.15 24.70 -11.43
N GLU A 309 5.38 23.66 -11.12
CA GLU A 309 5.93 22.36 -10.73
C GLU A 309 6.77 21.76 -11.86
N ILE A 310 6.29 21.83 -13.11
CA ILE A 310 7.05 21.38 -14.29
C ILE A 310 8.36 22.18 -14.41
N GLN A 311 8.29 23.51 -14.38
CA GLN A 311 9.47 24.36 -14.50
C GLN A 311 10.52 24.07 -13.41
N LEU A 312 10.09 23.84 -12.17
CA LEU A 312 10.98 23.48 -11.07
C LEU A 312 11.67 22.14 -11.30
N VAL A 313 10.96 21.14 -11.81
CA VAL A 313 11.59 19.85 -12.16
C VAL A 313 12.60 20.04 -13.29
N LEU A 314 12.27 20.82 -14.34
CA LEU A 314 13.20 21.12 -15.44
C LEU A 314 14.45 21.87 -14.94
N ASP A 315 14.26 22.85 -14.05
CA ASP A 315 15.33 23.62 -13.41
C ASP A 315 16.26 22.73 -12.57
N ASN A 316 15.70 21.75 -11.85
CA ASN A 316 16.46 20.79 -11.06
C ASN A 316 17.18 19.73 -11.91
N THR A 317 16.80 19.54 -13.18
CA THR A 317 17.28 18.46 -14.05
C THR A 317 17.98 19.00 -15.29
N ILE A 318 17.24 19.19 -16.39
CA ILE A 318 17.78 19.47 -17.72
C ILE A 318 18.49 20.84 -17.78
N ASN A 319 17.97 21.82 -17.06
CA ASN A 319 18.56 23.16 -17.04
C ASN A 319 19.81 23.23 -16.13
N ARG A 320 19.99 22.24 -15.25
CA ARG A 320 21.12 22.21 -14.32
C ARG A 320 22.40 21.86 -15.07
N GLY A 321 23.18 22.90 -15.39
CA GLY A 321 24.45 22.76 -16.11
C GLY A 321 24.33 22.77 -17.64
N SER A 322 23.14 23.08 -18.18
CA SER A 322 22.94 23.34 -19.60
C SER A 322 23.27 24.79 -19.94
N THR A 323 23.79 25.03 -21.14
CA THR A 323 23.97 26.37 -21.70
C THR A 323 22.65 27.03 -22.12
N THR A 324 21.63 26.20 -22.38
CA THR A 324 20.33 26.64 -22.87
C THR A 324 19.27 26.21 -21.86
N ARG A 325 18.53 27.18 -21.32
CA ARG A 325 17.47 26.93 -20.34
C ARG A 325 16.17 26.66 -21.09
N VAL A 326 15.56 25.51 -20.85
CA VAL A 326 14.22 25.18 -21.30
C VAL A 326 13.21 25.86 -20.40
N VAL A 327 12.31 26.62 -20.99
CA VAL A 327 11.27 27.38 -20.31
C VAL A 327 9.91 26.81 -20.69
N VAL A 328 9.03 26.59 -19.70
CA VAL A 328 7.73 25.94 -19.88
C VAL A 328 6.88 26.69 -20.91
N GLU A 329 6.96 28.02 -20.94
CA GLU A 329 6.26 28.88 -21.88
C GLU A 329 6.71 28.72 -23.34
N GLU A 330 7.89 28.12 -23.58
CA GLU A 330 8.41 27.85 -24.93
C GLU A 330 7.96 26.47 -25.45
N LEU A 331 7.39 25.62 -24.59
CA LEU A 331 6.88 24.32 -24.98
C LEU A 331 5.49 24.44 -25.60
N THR A 332 5.19 23.57 -26.56
CA THR A 332 3.87 23.52 -27.18
C THR A 332 2.81 23.05 -26.19
N SER A 333 1.56 23.49 -26.36
CA SER A 333 0.45 23.08 -25.49
C SER A 333 0.24 21.56 -25.46
N SER A 334 0.54 20.85 -26.56
CA SER A 334 0.47 19.39 -26.62
C SER A 334 1.48 18.75 -25.66
N ILE A 335 2.74 19.17 -25.71
CA ILE A 335 3.81 18.67 -24.83
C ILE A 335 3.47 18.97 -23.39
N LEU A 336 3.04 20.20 -23.07
CA LEU A 336 2.68 20.61 -21.72
C LEU A 336 1.58 19.72 -21.12
N GLN A 337 0.52 19.41 -21.88
CA GLN A 337 -0.51 18.50 -21.41
C GLN A 337 0.04 17.10 -21.09
N ILE A 338 0.99 16.60 -21.88
CA ILE A 338 1.60 15.29 -21.70
C ILE A 338 2.52 15.28 -20.48
N ILE A 339 3.47 16.22 -20.40
CA ILE A 339 4.47 16.27 -19.32
C ILE A 339 3.89 16.80 -18.00
N SER A 340 2.63 17.24 -17.96
CA SER A 340 1.91 17.49 -16.72
C SER A 340 1.76 16.23 -15.85
N TYR A 341 1.87 15.04 -16.44
CA TYR A 341 1.86 13.78 -15.70
C TYR A 341 3.28 13.36 -15.31
N PRO A 342 3.56 13.08 -14.01
CA PRO A 342 4.93 12.88 -13.52
C PRO A 342 5.77 11.84 -14.27
N TYR A 343 5.17 10.71 -14.65
CA TYR A 343 5.86 9.69 -15.45
C TYR A 343 6.31 10.24 -16.82
N TYR A 344 5.47 11.01 -17.50
CA TYR A 344 5.83 11.59 -18.79
C TYR A 344 6.81 12.76 -18.62
N THR A 345 6.74 13.53 -17.53
CA THR A 345 7.80 14.48 -17.18
C THR A 345 9.15 13.77 -17.05
N GLN A 346 9.18 12.62 -16.37
CA GLN A 346 10.39 11.81 -16.21
C GLN A 346 10.92 11.33 -17.57
N LEU A 347 10.06 10.79 -18.44
CA LEU A 347 10.46 10.39 -19.79
C LEU A 347 11.00 11.59 -20.57
N PHE A 348 10.31 12.72 -20.53
CA PHE A 348 10.76 13.96 -21.16
C PHE A 348 12.16 14.35 -20.71
N ILE A 349 12.45 14.35 -19.40
CA ILE A 349 13.79 14.65 -18.88
C ILE A 349 14.85 13.65 -19.36
N GLN A 350 14.48 12.37 -19.50
CA GLN A 350 15.41 11.31 -19.92
C GLN A 350 15.73 11.34 -21.42
N PHE A 351 14.84 11.88 -22.25
CA PHE A 351 14.95 11.84 -23.72
C PHE A 351 15.11 13.20 -24.38
N PHE A 352 14.71 14.27 -23.71
CA PHE A 352 14.86 15.61 -24.23
C PHE A 352 16.34 15.96 -24.37
N ASN A 353 16.71 16.34 -25.58
CA ASN A 353 17.98 16.98 -25.90
C ASN A 353 17.67 18.28 -26.64
N PRO A 354 18.21 19.44 -26.19
CA PRO A 354 18.04 20.72 -26.86
C PRO A 354 18.36 20.70 -28.37
N GLU A 355 19.30 19.84 -28.79
CA GLU A 355 19.70 19.69 -30.19
C GLU A 355 18.68 18.90 -31.04
N THR A 356 17.88 18.03 -30.43
CA THR A 356 16.89 17.17 -31.11
C THR A 356 15.44 17.54 -30.80
N THR A 357 15.21 18.75 -30.27
CA THR A 357 13.89 19.27 -29.84
C THR A 357 12.79 19.15 -30.91
N HIS A 358 13.15 19.19 -32.19
CA HIS A 358 12.22 19.08 -33.32
C HIS A 358 11.60 17.68 -33.48
N LEU A 359 12.10 16.66 -32.80
CA LEU A 359 11.62 15.27 -32.89
C LEU A 359 10.53 14.92 -31.86
N ILE A 360 10.26 15.79 -30.88
CA ILE A 360 9.27 15.53 -29.82
C ILE A 360 8.16 16.57 -29.96
N GLY A 361 7.16 16.30 -30.81
CA GLY A 361 6.00 17.17 -31.02
C GLY A 361 4.75 16.72 -30.27
N ASP A 362 4.62 15.42 -30.02
CA ASP A 362 3.46 14.83 -29.36
C ASP A 362 3.79 13.62 -28.44
N ARG A 363 2.75 12.95 -27.96
CA ARG A 363 2.88 11.80 -27.05
C ARG A 363 3.49 10.59 -27.75
N LEU A 364 3.15 10.36 -29.02
CA LEU A 364 3.66 9.23 -29.78
C LEU A 364 5.15 9.42 -30.03
N ASP A 365 5.59 10.64 -30.35
CA ASP A 365 6.99 10.97 -30.52
C ASP A 365 7.82 10.69 -29.24
N LEU A 366 7.31 11.09 -28.07
CA LEU A 366 7.99 10.83 -26.80
C LEU A 366 8.08 9.33 -26.49
N LEU A 367 7.01 8.58 -26.78
CA LEU A 367 6.98 7.13 -26.61
C LEU A 367 7.88 6.42 -27.63
N ASN A 368 7.92 6.90 -28.87
CA ASN A 368 8.78 6.38 -29.93
C ASN A 368 10.25 6.61 -29.59
N GLU A 369 10.62 7.79 -29.06
CA GLU A 369 12.00 8.05 -28.63
C GLU A 369 12.36 7.20 -27.40
N PHE A 370 11.44 6.99 -26.45
CA PHE A 370 11.63 6.05 -25.34
C PHE A 370 11.95 4.65 -25.88
N VAL A 371 11.13 4.13 -26.78
CA VAL A 371 11.28 2.79 -27.36
C VAL A 371 12.57 2.69 -28.14
N SER A 372 12.84 3.67 -29.01
CA SER A 372 14.05 3.74 -29.81
C SER A 372 15.28 3.68 -28.91
N LYS A 373 15.31 4.45 -27.82
CA LYS A 373 16.42 4.41 -26.86
C LYS A 373 16.48 3.08 -26.10
N GLU A 374 15.36 2.52 -25.68
CA GLU A 374 15.32 1.21 -25.00
C GLU A 374 15.68 0.04 -25.91
N LEU A 375 15.47 0.12 -27.22
CA LEU A 375 15.85 -0.92 -28.17
C LEU A 375 17.28 -0.76 -28.67
N HIS A 376 17.69 0.46 -29.01
CA HIS A 376 18.95 0.70 -29.71
C HIS A 376 20.11 1.13 -28.83
N ARG A 377 19.85 1.70 -27.65
CA ARG A 377 20.90 2.35 -26.81
C ARG A 377 20.98 1.79 -25.39
N SER A 378 20.13 0.84 -25.02
CA SER A 378 20.09 0.26 -23.68
C SER A 378 20.92 -1.03 -23.57
N GLN A 379 21.03 -1.57 -22.35
CA GLN A 379 21.68 -2.85 -22.12
C GLN A 379 20.95 -3.97 -22.89
N TYR A 380 21.73 -4.86 -23.49
CA TYR A 380 21.24 -5.97 -24.35
C TYR A 380 20.55 -5.52 -25.65
N SER A 381 20.95 -4.37 -26.20
CA SER A 381 20.37 -3.84 -27.45
C SER A 381 20.48 -4.81 -28.63
N GLU A 382 21.60 -5.53 -28.75
CA GLU A 382 21.78 -6.54 -29.80
C GLU A 382 20.77 -7.68 -29.63
N GLU A 383 20.67 -8.26 -28.44
CA GLU A 383 19.73 -9.35 -28.16
C GLU A 383 18.26 -8.92 -28.32
N LYS A 384 17.92 -7.68 -27.96
CA LYS A 384 16.57 -7.11 -28.16
C LYS A 384 16.25 -6.99 -29.65
N MET A 385 17.19 -6.50 -30.44
CA MET A 385 17.04 -6.37 -31.89
C MET A 385 16.94 -7.74 -32.57
N ASP A 386 17.74 -8.71 -32.15
CA ASP A 386 17.65 -10.10 -32.63
C ASP A 386 16.27 -10.70 -32.36
N ILE A 387 15.75 -10.54 -31.14
CA ILE A 387 14.41 -11.00 -30.77
C ILE A 387 13.36 -10.33 -31.65
N LEU A 388 13.38 -9.00 -31.80
CA LEU A 388 12.40 -8.28 -32.62
C LEU A 388 12.46 -8.68 -34.08
N ASN A 389 13.65 -8.67 -34.67
CA ASN A 389 13.86 -9.05 -36.06
C ASN A 389 13.36 -10.47 -36.30
N LYS A 390 13.59 -11.39 -35.36
CA LYS A 390 13.11 -12.76 -35.49
C LYS A 390 11.60 -12.88 -35.36
N ILE A 391 10.97 -12.11 -34.46
CA ILE A 391 9.51 -12.03 -34.39
C ILE A 391 8.95 -11.52 -35.72
N VAL A 392 9.51 -10.44 -36.28
CA VAL A 392 9.09 -9.87 -37.57
C VAL A 392 9.27 -10.87 -38.71
N GLU A 393 10.42 -11.53 -38.78
CA GLU A 393 10.73 -12.55 -39.79
C GLU A 393 9.71 -13.71 -39.77
N LEU A 394 9.53 -14.33 -38.59
CA LEU A 394 8.62 -15.47 -38.40
C LEU A 394 7.14 -15.10 -38.55
N SER A 395 6.77 -13.89 -38.14
CA SER A 395 5.38 -13.40 -38.24
C SER A 395 5.01 -13.07 -39.68
N THR A 396 5.95 -12.52 -40.46
CA THR A 396 5.76 -12.23 -41.90
C THR A 396 5.61 -13.51 -42.70
N SER A 397 6.38 -14.56 -42.40
CA SER A 397 6.23 -15.87 -43.07
C SER A 397 4.90 -16.55 -42.77
N ASN A 398 4.29 -16.25 -41.61
CA ASN A 398 3.02 -16.85 -41.17
C ASN A 398 1.78 -16.01 -41.53
N GLY A 399 1.96 -14.85 -42.15
CA GLY A 399 0.86 -13.96 -42.54
C GLY A 399 0.18 -13.22 -41.38
N THR A 400 0.79 -13.21 -40.18
CA THR A 400 0.27 -12.52 -38.98
C THR A 400 1.32 -11.57 -38.43
N PRO A 401 1.54 -10.39 -39.04
CA PRO A 401 2.65 -9.50 -38.69
C PRO A 401 2.72 -9.19 -37.20
N GLY A 402 3.91 -9.32 -36.62
CA GLY A 402 4.18 -9.02 -35.21
C GLY A 402 3.65 -10.07 -34.22
N VAL A 403 3.09 -11.19 -34.66
CA VAL A 403 2.55 -12.25 -33.77
C VAL A 403 3.21 -13.60 -34.05
N ILE A 404 3.75 -14.24 -33.01
CA ILE A 404 4.34 -15.59 -33.07
C ILE A 404 4.02 -16.42 -31.82
N LEU A 405 4.23 -17.74 -31.87
CA LEU A 405 4.18 -18.59 -30.68
C LEU A 405 5.47 -18.49 -29.88
N LYS A 406 5.36 -18.36 -28.54
CA LYS A 406 6.51 -18.26 -27.63
C LYS A 406 7.45 -19.46 -27.73
N ASN A 407 6.91 -20.65 -27.96
CA ASN A 407 7.72 -21.86 -28.08
C ASN A 407 8.64 -21.82 -29.32
N THR A 408 8.19 -21.25 -30.43
CA THR A 408 9.02 -21.07 -31.62
C THR A 408 10.23 -20.17 -31.34
N LEU A 409 10.04 -19.12 -30.53
CA LEU A 409 11.14 -18.23 -30.15
C LEU A 409 12.10 -18.89 -29.16
N LYS A 410 11.60 -19.74 -28.24
CA LYS A 410 12.42 -20.51 -27.28
C LYS A 410 13.36 -21.52 -27.94
N GLU A 411 12.99 -22.03 -29.11
CA GLU A 411 13.83 -22.96 -29.90
C GLU A 411 15.05 -22.26 -30.50
N ILE A 412 14.95 -20.94 -30.73
CA ILE A 412 15.99 -20.14 -31.39
C ILE A 412 16.85 -19.42 -30.34
N TYR A 413 16.22 -18.80 -29.34
CA TYR A 413 16.90 -18.02 -28.31
C TYR A 413 16.58 -18.55 -26.91
N PRO A 414 17.55 -18.54 -25.97
CA PRO A 414 17.36 -19.05 -24.61
C PRO A 414 16.56 -18.08 -23.71
N ILE A 415 15.48 -17.48 -24.23
CA ILE A 415 14.62 -16.50 -23.54
C ILE A 415 13.89 -17.06 -22.30
N HIS A 416 13.94 -18.37 -22.09
CA HIS A 416 13.32 -19.07 -20.95
C HIS A 416 14.34 -19.50 -19.89
N LEU A 417 15.65 -19.32 -20.14
CA LEU A 417 16.72 -19.80 -19.28
C LEU A 417 17.35 -18.64 -18.52
N LYS A 418 16.93 -18.44 -17.25
CA LYS A 418 17.43 -17.35 -16.37
C LYS A 418 18.95 -17.27 -16.24
N LEU A 419 19.62 -18.42 -16.31
CA LEU A 419 21.05 -18.57 -16.08
C LEU A 419 21.86 -18.69 -17.38
N ALA A 420 21.20 -18.76 -18.55
CA ALA A 420 21.87 -19.04 -19.82
C ALA A 420 21.84 -17.82 -20.76
N GLY A 421 22.44 -16.72 -20.30
CA GLY A 421 22.81 -15.58 -21.15
C GLY A 421 21.83 -14.41 -21.15
N ASN A 422 22.19 -13.43 -21.99
CA ASN A 422 21.59 -12.09 -22.02
C ASN A 422 20.17 -12.06 -22.58
N TYR A 423 19.79 -13.01 -23.46
CA TYR A 423 18.48 -13.05 -24.10
C TYR A 423 17.30 -13.19 -23.12
N PHE A 424 17.48 -13.90 -21.99
CA PHE A 424 16.45 -13.95 -20.96
C PHE A 424 16.18 -12.56 -20.37
N GLN A 425 17.24 -11.81 -20.04
CA GLN A 425 17.12 -10.47 -19.47
C GLN A 425 16.54 -9.48 -20.49
N ALA A 426 17.03 -9.54 -21.74
CA ALA A 426 16.52 -8.74 -22.84
C ALA A 426 15.01 -8.94 -23.06
N TYR A 427 14.57 -10.20 -23.14
CA TYR A 427 13.17 -10.55 -23.34
C TYR A 427 12.26 -10.05 -22.20
N ASN A 428 12.68 -10.22 -20.95
CA ASN A 428 11.91 -9.71 -19.81
C ASN A 428 11.90 -8.18 -19.74
N GLN A 429 12.99 -7.50 -20.13
CA GLN A 429 12.97 -6.05 -20.24
C GLN A 429 11.96 -5.60 -21.29
N MET A 430 11.95 -6.21 -22.48
CA MET A 430 10.99 -5.88 -23.53
C MET A 430 9.53 -6.11 -23.11
N LEU A 431 9.26 -7.19 -22.36
CA LEU A 431 7.94 -7.41 -21.74
C LEU A 431 7.60 -6.32 -20.72
N SER A 432 8.55 -5.97 -19.84
CA SER A 432 8.36 -4.99 -18.78
C SER A 432 8.08 -3.59 -19.33
N TYR A 433 8.69 -3.25 -20.47
CA TYR A 433 8.50 -1.98 -21.16
C TYR A 433 7.27 -1.97 -22.09
N GLY A 434 6.58 -3.11 -22.22
CA GLY A 434 5.41 -3.23 -23.09
C GLY A 434 5.75 -3.10 -24.58
N ILE A 435 6.99 -3.42 -24.98
CA ILE A 435 7.38 -3.49 -26.39
C ILE A 435 6.77 -4.75 -27.01
N ILE A 436 6.77 -5.84 -26.25
CA ILE A 436 6.09 -7.10 -26.56
C ILE A 436 5.12 -7.47 -25.45
N GLY A 437 4.07 -8.20 -25.79
CA GLY A 437 3.06 -8.72 -24.87
C GLY A 437 2.91 -10.24 -25.01
N GLU A 438 2.44 -10.88 -23.95
CA GLU A 438 2.09 -12.30 -23.94
C GLU A 438 0.58 -12.47 -23.78
N GLU A 439 -0.03 -13.27 -24.65
CA GLU A 439 -1.45 -13.63 -24.58
C GLU A 439 -1.61 -15.15 -24.59
N ASN A 440 -2.50 -15.65 -23.74
CA ASN A 440 -2.86 -17.07 -23.72
C ASN A 440 -3.87 -17.34 -24.83
N VAL A 441 -3.53 -18.28 -25.72
CA VAL A 441 -4.38 -18.72 -26.82
C VAL A 441 -4.64 -20.20 -26.68
N GLU A 442 -5.92 -20.53 -26.53
CA GLU A 442 -6.41 -21.89 -26.50
C GLU A 442 -6.54 -22.43 -27.93
N ASN A 443 -5.94 -23.58 -28.19
CA ASN A 443 -6.12 -24.23 -29.48
C ASN A 443 -7.42 -25.04 -29.53
N ARG A 444 -7.76 -25.55 -30.72
CA ARG A 444 -8.98 -26.34 -30.97
C ARG A 444 -9.07 -27.65 -30.17
N PHE A 445 -8.02 -28.03 -29.46
CA PHE A 445 -7.93 -29.24 -28.64
C PHE A 445 -7.91 -28.94 -27.13
N GLY A 446 -8.17 -27.68 -26.72
CA GLY A 446 -8.22 -27.28 -25.32
C GLY A 446 -6.85 -27.10 -24.65
N SER A 447 -5.76 -27.10 -25.42
CA SER A 447 -4.42 -26.81 -24.88
C SER A 447 -4.09 -25.32 -25.01
N ILE A 448 -3.54 -24.77 -23.94
CA ILE A 448 -3.17 -23.35 -23.84
C ILE A 448 -1.74 -23.16 -24.33
N SER A 449 -1.57 -22.26 -25.29
CA SER A 449 -0.28 -21.83 -25.81
C SER A 449 -0.11 -20.33 -25.58
N ILE A 450 1.13 -19.87 -25.43
CA ILE A 450 1.42 -18.44 -25.25
C ILE A 450 1.82 -17.86 -26.62
N GLN A 451 1.10 -16.86 -27.07
CA GLN A 451 1.48 -16.01 -28.19
C GLN A 451 2.24 -14.79 -27.69
N ILE A 452 3.25 -14.39 -28.45
CA ILE A 452 3.97 -13.14 -28.29
C ILE A 452 3.46 -12.20 -29.37
N LYS A 453 3.16 -10.95 -28.98
CA LYS A 453 2.73 -9.89 -29.88
C LYS A 453 3.58 -8.65 -29.69
N ILE A 454 4.02 -8.00 -30.77
CA ILE A 454 4.58 -6.64 -30.72
C ILE A 454 3.42 -5.67 -30.46
N LEU A 455 3.52 -4.85 -29.42
CA LEU A 455 2.42 -4.00 -28.93
C LEU A 455 2.45 -2.57 -29.50
N GLN A 456 3.43 -2.27 -30.35
CA GLN A 456 3.67 -0.94 -30.92
C GLN A 456 3.50 -0.90 -32.42
#